data_AF-A0AAU8K5Z8-F1
#
_entry.id   AF-A0AAU8K5Z8-F1
#
_cell.length_a   1.000
_cell.length_b   1.000
_cell.length_c   1.000
_cell.angle_alpha   90.00
_cell.angle_beta   90.00
_cell.angle_gamma   90.00
#
_symmetry.space_group_name_H-M   'P 1'
#
loop_
_entity.id
_entity.type
_entity.pdbx_description
1 polymer ?
#
loop_
_entity_poly.entity_id
_entity_poly.type
_entity_poly.pdbx_seq_one_letter_code
_entity_poly.pdbx_strand_id
1 'polypeptide(L)'
;MSAPSPHVLTGAYAVHALAEPERAAFQRHLAVCPDCAREVAGFEAVLARMAAAEAVAPPPGLRSRVLAAIVPSLPAEGGPGPPRRAARPDRAPRRPDPSDRRRAPNARWKPGCGPVRGTGPGEGGAPP
;
A
#
# COMPACT_ATOMS: atom_id res chain seq x y z
N MET A 1 -11.21 -17.85 -36.19
CA MET A 1 -11.90 -16.67 -35.64
C MET A 1 -10.85 -15.57 -35.47
N SER A 2 -10.97 -14.44 -36.20
CA SER A 2 -10.08 -13.29 -35.96
C SER A 2 -10.36 -12.70 -34.59
N ALA A 3 -9.30 -12.25 -33.90
CA ALA A 3 -9.45 -11.55 -32.63
C ALA A 3 -10.22 -10.24 -32.85
N PRO A 4 -11.24 -9.92 -32.02
CA PRO A 4 -11.95 -8.66 -32.12
C PRO A 4 -10.98 -7.48 -31.92
N SER A 5 -11.20 -6.38 -32.64
CA SER A 5 -10.45 -5.14 -32.43
C SER A 5 -10.58 -4.71 -30.96
N PRO A 6 -9.51 -4.28 -30.27
CA PRO A 6 -9.56 -3.87 -28.87
C PRO A 6 -10.64 -2.81 -28.59
N HIS A 7 -10.90 -1.90 -29.52
CA HIS A 7 -11.95 -0.87 -29.39
C HIS A 7 -13.37 -1.45 -29.31
N VAL A 8 -13.62 -2.64 -29.86
CA VAL A 8 -14.93 -3.31 -29.79
C VAL A 8 -15.20 -3.81 -28.36
N LEU A 9 -14.18 -3.93 -27.52
CA LEU A 9 -14.29 -4.46 -26.15
C LEU A 9 -14.55 -3.38 -25.08
N THR A 10 -14.51 -2.09 -25.41
CA THR A 10 -14.67 -0.98 -24.45
C THR A 10 -16.03 -1.02 -23.73
N GLY A 11 -17.11 -1.21 -24.49
CA GLY A 11 -18.47 -1.35 -23.95
C GLY A 11 -18.62 -2.61 -23.10
N ALA A 12 -18.18 -3.77 -23.62
CA ALA A 12 -18.24 -5.04 -22.89
C ALA A 12 -17.40 -5.02 -21.60
N TYR A 13 -16.25 -4.35 -21.62
CA TYR A 13 -15.44 -4.12 -20.43
C TYR A 13 -16.18 -3.28 -19.39
N ALA A 14 -16.77 -2.15 -19.80
CA ALA A 14 -17.46 -1.20 -18.92
C ALA A 14 -18.67 -1.84 -18.21
N VAL A 15 -19.39 -2.75 -18.86
CA VAL A 15 -20.51 -3.50 -18.25
C VAL A 15 -20.07 -4.81 -17.58
N HIS A 16 -18.76 -5.02 -17.41
CA HIS A 16 -18.15 -6.20 -16.83
C HIS A 16 -18.49 -7.53 -17.54
N ALA A 17 -18.81 -7.52 -18.83
CA ALA A 17 -19.21 -8.70 -19.62
C ALA A 17 -18.05 -9.46 -20.30
N LEU A 18 -16.79 -9.14 -19.99
CA LEU A 18 -15.63 -9.90 -20.48
C LEU A 18 -15.29 -11.09 -19.58
N ALA A 19 -14.91 -12.21 -20.20
CA ALA A 19 -14.28 -13.30 -19.49
C ALA A 19 -12.89 -12.87 -18.96
N GLU A 20 -12.40 -13.54 -17.92
CA GLU A 20 -11.15 -13.16 -17.26
C GLU A 20 -9.93 -13.01 -18.20
N PRO A 21 -9.64 -13.94 -19.13
CA PRO A 21 -8.49 -13.78 -20.02
C PRO A 21 -8.62 -12.56 -20.95
N GLU A 22 -9.82 -12.25 -21.42
CA GLU A 22 -10.10 -11.09 -22.27
C GLU A 22 -10.01 -9.79 -21.48
N ARG A 23 -10.56 -9.77 -20.26
CA ARG A 23 -10.47 -8.64 -19.33
C ARG A 23 -9.01 -8.30 -19.02
N ALA A 24 -8.19 -9.30 -18.68
CA ALA A 24 -6.78 -9.09 -18.39
C ALA A 24 -6.01 -8.56 -19.61
N ALA A 25 -6.32 -9.06 -20.81
CA ALA A 25 -5.74 -8.55 -22.05
C ALA A 25 -6.14 -7.10 -22.33
N PHE A 26 -7.42 -6.78 -22.14
CA PHE A 26 -7.93 -5.43 -22.34
C PHE A 26 -7.38 -4.43 -21.31
N GLN A 27 -7.20 -4.82 -20.05
CA GLN A 27 -6.57 -3.97 -19.03
C GLN A 27 -5.12 -3.59 -19.38
N ARG A 28 -4.34 -4.52 -19.94
CA ARG A 28 -3.00 -4.20 -20.45
C ARG A 28 -3.05 -3.19 -21.59
N HIS A 29 -4.08 -3.25 -22.44
CA HIS A 29 -4.29 -2.27 -23.51
C HIS A 29 -4.72 -0.89 -22.97
N LEU A 30 -5.59 -0.84 -21.97
CA LEU A 30 -6.01 0.41 -21.32
C LEU A 30 -4.83 1.19 -20.74
N ALA A 31 -3.79 0.50 -20.26
CA ALA A 31 -2.58 1.14 -19.72
C ALA A 31 -1.78 1.93 -20.78
N VAL A 32 -2.00 1.70 -22.07
CA VAL A 32 -1.21 2.30 -23.17
C VAL A 32 -2.03 3.04 -24.22
N CYS A 33 -3.38 2.97 -24.16
CA CYS A 33 -4.26 3.58 -25.14
C CYS A 33 -5.20 4.62 -24.48
N PRO A 34 -4.90 5.93 -24.58
CA PRO A 34 -5.71 6.98 -23.98
C PRO A 34 -7.11 7.08 -24.60
N ASP A 35 -7.28 6.69 -25.86
CA ASP A 35 -8.59 6.72 -26.54
C ASP A 35 -9.55 5.70 -25.96
N CYS A 36 -9.10 4.45 -25.75
CA CYS A 36 -9.88 3.42 -25.07
C CYS A 36 -10.19 3.80 -23.62
N ALA A 37 -9.25 4.44 -22.91
CA ALA A 37 -9.49 4.93 -21.57
C ALA A 37 -10.60 6.01 -21.53
N ARG A 38 -10.59 6.95 -22.49
CA ARG A 38 -11.66 7.96 -22.63
C ARG A 38 -13.00 7.33 -22.95
N GLU A 39 -13.04 6.33 -23.83
CA GLU A 39 -14.26 5.65 -24.22
C GLU A 39 -14.87 4.86 -23.05
N VAL A 40 -14.06 4.10 -22.31
CA VAL A 40 -14.50 3.40 -21.08
C VAL A 40 -15.05 4.38 -20.05
N ALA A 41 -14.35 5.50 -19.81
CA ALA A 41 -14.83 6.53 -18.88
C ALA A 41 -16.18 7.13 -19.32
N GLY A 42 -16.38 7.31 -20.63
CA GLY A 42 -17.67 7.73 -21.20
C GLY A 42 -18.79 6.74 -20.91
N PHE A 43 -18.55 5.45 -21.13
CA PHE A 43 -19.53 4.40 -20.81
C PHE A 43 -19.82 4.30 -19.31
N GLU A 44 -18.80 4.33 -18.46
CA GLU A 44 -18.96 4.31 -17.00
C GLU A 44 -19.81 5.49 -16.52
N ALA A 45 -19.62 6.68 -17.09
CA ALA A 45 -20.43 7.85 -16.75
C ALA A 45 -21.91 7.68 -17.15
N VAL A 46 -22.20 7.02 -18.27
CA VAL A 46 -23.59 6.69 -18.67
C VAL A 46 -24.19 5.66 -17.71
N LEU A 47 -23.45 4.58 -17.44
CA LEU A 47 -23.88 3.52 -16.53
C LEU A 47 -24.12 4.05 -15.11
N ALA A 48 -23.30 4.98 -14.63
CA ALA A 48 -23.51 5.61 -13.31
C ALA A 48 -24.84 6.37 -13.23
N ARG A 49 -25.26 7.06 -14.31
CA ARG A 49 -26.55 7.74 -14.36
C ARG A 49 -27.72 6.76 -14.33
N MET A 50 -27.60 5.65 -15.06
CA MET A 50 -28.60 4.58 -15.05
C MET A 50 -28.68 3.91 -13.67
N ALA A 51 -27.55 3.57 -13.07
CA ALA A 51 -27.49 2.97 -11.74
C ALA A 51 -28.07 3.90 -10.66
N ALA A 52 -27.84 5.21 -10.76
CA ALA A 52 -28.41 6.18 -9.84
C ALA A 52 -29.95 6.27 -9.94
N ALA A 53 -30.51 6.11 -11.14
CA ALA A 53 -31.95 6.11 -11.36
C ALA A 53 -32.64 4.88 -10.72
N GLU A 54 -31.93 3.75 -10.65
CA GLU A 54 -32.43 2.47 -10.11
C GLU A 54 -32.00 2.20 -8.65
N ALA A 55 -31.26 3.12 -8.03
CA ALA A 55 -30.65 2.90 -6.72
C ALA A 55 -31.71 2.83 -5.61
N VAL A 56 -31.63 1.79 -4.78
CA VAL A 56 -32.45 1.63 -3.57
C VAL A 56 -31.63 2.02 -2.34
N ALA A 57 -32.30 2.65 -1.36
CA ALA A 57 -31.66 3.01 -0.10
C ALA A 57 -31.12 1.76 0.63
N PRO A 58 -29.83 1.73 1.02
CA PRO A 58 -29.27 0.59 1.73
C PRO A 58 -29.87 0.50 3.15
N PRO A 59 -29.97 -0.72 3.73
CA PRO A 59 -30.46 -0.89 5.09
C PRO A 59 -29.67 -0.06 6.12
N PRO A 60 -30.34 0.48 7.16
CA PRO A 60 -29.67 1.26 8.20
C PRO A 60 -28.54 0.44 8.84
N GLY A 61 -27.41 1.10 9.11
CA GLY A 61 -26.24 0.46 9.71
C GLY A 61 -25.44 -0.46 8.79
N LEU A 62 -25.80 -0.65 7.51
CA LEU A 62 -24.98 -1.43 6.56
C LEU A 62 -23.55 -0.86 6.46
N ARG A 63 -23.41 0.47 6.31
CA ARG A 63 -22.11 1.14 6.25
C ARG A 63 -21.25 0.83 7.48
N SER A 64 -21.81 0.97 8.68
CA SER A 64 -21.09 0.71 9.93
C SER A 64 -20.62 -0.75 10.03
N ARG A 65 -21.47 -1.71 9.62
CA ARG A 65 -21.12 -3.14 9.58
C ARG A 65 -20.00 -3.44 8.60
N VAL A 66 -20.07 -2.90 7.37
CA VAL A 66 -19.03 -3.07 6.35
C VAL A 66 -17.70 -2.48 6.84
N LEU A 67 -17.72 -1.26 7.39
CA LEU A 67 -16.51 -0.63 7.92
C LEU A 67 -15.91 -1.42 9.09
N ALA A 68 -16.73 -1.90 10.03
CA ALA A 68 -16.26 -2.74 11.13
C ALA A 68 -15.64 -4.07 10.64
N ALA A 69 -16.11 -4.62 9.52
CA ALA A 69 -15.60 -5.85 8.94
C ALA A 69 -14.26 -5.68 8.19
N ILE A 70 -13.99 -4.50 7.60
CA ILE A 70 -12.75 -4.25 6.83
C ILE A 70 -11.64 -3.58 7.64
N VAL A 71 -11.95 -2.89 8.75
CA VAL A 71 -10.91 -2.27 9.60
C VAL A 71 -9.85 -3.27 10.11
N PRO A 72 -10.16 -4.53 10.45
CA PRO A 72 -9.14 -5.50 10.87
C PRO A 72 -8.12 -5.86 9.77
N SER A 73 -8.43 -5.64 8.50
CA SER A 73 -7.58 -6.03 7.36
C SER A 73 -6.77 -4.88 6.76
N LEU A 74 -6.90 -3.66 7.30
CA LEU A 74 -6.04 -2.53 6.91
C LEU A 74 -4.72 -2.60 7.70
N PRO A 75 -3.54 -2.53 7.03
CA PRO A 75 -2.29 -2.25 7.72
C PRO A 75 -2.48 -0.99 8.56
N ALA A 76 -2.08 -1.04 9.83
CA ALA A 76 -2.07 0.13 10.68
C ALA A 76 -1.04 1.12 10.13
N GLU A 77 -1.46 1.98 9.20
CA GLU A 77 -0.66 3.10 8.71
C GLU A 77 -0.45 4.08 9.88
N GLY A 78 0.59 3.83 10.66
CA GLY A 78 1.48 4.84 11.25
C GLY A 78 0.87 6.05 11.96
N GLY A 79 -0.29 5.96 12.59
CA GLY A 79 -0.74 7.00 13.52
C GLY A 79 0.26 7.12 14.69
N PRO A 80 0.62 8.33 15.16
CA PRO A 80 1.42 8.45 16.38
C PRO A 80 0.67 7.71 17.48
N GLY A 81 1.28 6.63 17.98
CA GLY A 81 0.73 5.91 19.13
C GLY A 81 0.43 6.90 20.25
N PRO A 82 -0.57 6.62 21.11
CA PRO A 82 -0.96 7.53 22.18
C PRO A 82 0.31 7.97 22.93
N PRO A 83 0.44 9.27 23.29
CA PRO A 83 1.66 9.74 23.91
C PRO A 83 1.94 8.85 25.11
N ARG A 84 3.06 8.12 25.05
CA ARG A 84 3.55 7.36 26.20
C ARG A 84 3.63 8.39 27.31
N ARG A 85 2.74 8.27 28.30
CA ARG A 85 2.73 9.11 29.51
C ARG A 85 4.18 9.21 29.94
N ALA A 86 4.77 10.40 29.82
CA ALA A 86 6.11 10.64 30.34
C ALA A 86 6.08 10.15 31.79
N ALA A 87 6.95 9.21 32.12
CA ALA A 87 7.08 8.75 33.49
C ALA A 87 7.31 10.00 34.34
N ARG A 88 6.38 10.25 35.29
CA ARG A 88 6.61 11.27 36.31
C ARG A 88 7.99 11.01 36.91
N PRO A 89 8.92 11.98 36.96
CA PRO A 89 10.13 11.79 37.73
C PRO A 89 9.73 11.96 39.18
N ASP A 90 9.26 10.88 39.80
CA ASP A 90 9.12 10.82 41.24
C ASP A 90 9.89 9.61 41.76
N ARG A 91 11.19 9.83 41.93
CA ARG A 91 11.96 9.18 42.98
C ARG A 91 13.29 9.90 43.17
N ALA A 92 13.48 10.44 44.38
CA ALA A 92 14.77 10.83 44.90
C ALA A 92 15.81 9.69 44.74
N PRO A 93 17.10 10.01 44.55
CA PRO A 93 18.12 8.98 44.34
C PRO A 93 18.23 8.11 45.60
N ARG A 94 18.03 6.79 45.44
CA ARG A 94 18.38 5.81 46.47
C ARG A 94 19.90 5.78 46.59
N ARG A 95 20.43 5.82 47.82
CA ARG A 95 21.85 5.57 48.08
C ARG A 95 22.22 4.15 47.61
N PRO A 96 23.39 3.95 46.96
CA PRO A 96 23.80 2.64 46.51
C PRO A 96 24.18 1.73 47.69
N ASP A 97 23.68 0.49 47.67
CA ASP A 97 24.05 -0.58 48.59
C ASP A 97 25.45 -1.13 48.22
N PRO A 98 26.41 -1.25 49.16
CA PRO A 98 27.76 -1.76 48.88
C PRO A 98 27.82 -3.23 48.42
N SER A 99 26.74 -3.99 48.56
CA SER A 99 26.72 -5.44 48.29
C SER A 99 26.51 -5.82 46.82
N ASP A 100 26.19 -4.87 45.94
CA ASP A 100 25.85 -5.15 44.54
C ASP A 100 27.08 -5.26 43.59
N ARG A 101 28.28 -5.47 44.14
CA ARG A 101 29.54 -5.61 43.35
C ARG A 101 29.74 -6.97 42.70
N ARG A 102 28.73 -7.85 42.68
CA ARG A 102 28.87 -9.20 42.10
C ARG A 102 27.71 -9.57 41.18
N ARG A 103 27.46 -8.79 40.13
CA ARG A 103 26.95 -9.35 38.88
C ARG A 103 27.24 -8.44 37.69
N ALA A 104 28.37 -8.70 37.02
CA ALA A 104 28.55 -8.25 35.65
C ALA A 104 27.72 -9.18 34.73
N PRO A 105 26.74 -8.68 33.95
CA PRO A 105 26.22 -9.43 32.84
C PRO A 105 27.22 -9.35 31.66
N ASN A 106 27.62 -10.52 31.19
CA ASN A 106 28.37 -10.72 29.96
C ASN A 106 27.58 -10.20 28.75
N ALA A 107 27.94 -9.01 28.28
CA ALA A 107 27.58 -8.55 26.95
C ALA A 107 28.25 -9.45 25.90
N ARG A 108 27.46 -10.28 25.21
CA ARG A 108 27.88 -10.86 23.93
C ARG A 108 26.71 -10.93 22.96
N TRP A 109 26.39 -9.79 22.37
CA TRP A 109 25.87 -9.73 21.01
C TRP A 109 26.74 -8.75 20.22
N LYS A 110 27.40 -9.24 19.17
CA LYS A 110 28.22 -8.44 18.28
C LYS A 110 27.34 -7.89 17.16
N PRO A 111 27.33 -6.57 16.91
CA PRO A 111 27.13 -6.02 15.58
C PRO A 111 28.51 -5.68 15.00
N GLY A 112 29.10 -6.61 14.25
CA GLY A 112 30.07 -6.26 13.21
C GLY A 112 29.28 -6.13 11.91
N CYS A 113 29.40 -5.11 11.07
CA CYS A 113 30.28 -3.97 11.05
C CYS A 113 29.52 -2.84 10.34
N GLY A 114 29.74 -1.62 10.80
CA GLY A 114 29.40 -0.40 10.07
C GLY A 114 30.25 -0.19 8.81
N PRO A 115 30.08 0.95 8.14
CA PRO A 115 30.42 1.14 6.73
C PRO A 115 31.91 1.43 6.51
N VAL A 116 32.44 0.98 5.38
CA VAL A 116 33.75 1.44 4.87
C VAL A 116 33.55 2.40 3.69
N ARG A 117 34.07 3.63 3.84
CA ARG A 117 34.29 4.61 2.77
C ARG A 117 35.77 4.61 2.37
N GLY A 118 36.02 4.92 1.08
CA GLY A 118 37.31 5.35 0.50
C GLY A 118 38.16 4.19 0.00
N THR A 119 38.78 4.22 -1.18
CA THR A 119 39.40 5.34 -1.94
C THR A 119 39.59 4.95 -3.43
N GLY A 120 39.51 5.90 -4.37
CA GLY A 120 40.03 5.74 -5.75
C GLY A 120 41.56 5.85 -5.81
N PRO A 121 42.24 6.16 -6.96
CA PRO A 121 41.78 6.46 -8.33
C PRO A 121 42.56 5.70 -9.45
N GLY A 122 42.28 6.00 -10.75
CA GLY A 122 43.17 5.73 -11.89
C GLY A 122 42.47 5.17 -13.15
N GLU A 123 42.13 6.01 -14.14
CA GLU A 123 42.74 6.08 -15.51
C GLU A 123 42.54 4.82 -16.38
N GLY A 124 42.11 4.82 -17.65
CA GLY A 124 41.77 5.82 -18.66
C GLY A 124 41.44 5.08 -19.98
N GLY A 125 40.97 5.79 -21.01
CA GLY A 125 41.00 5.32 -22.41
C GLY A 125 39.66 5.32 -23.17
N ALA A 126 39.52 6.24 -24.12
CA ALA A 126 38.38 6.44 -25.03
C ALA A 126 38.28 5.39 -26.16
N PRO A 127 37.12 5.21 -26.81
CA PRO A 127 36.95 4.25 -27.92
C PRO A 127 37.22 4.88 -29.31
N PRO A 128 37.46 4.06 -30.36
CA PRO A 128 37.54 4.51 -31.76
C PRO A 128 36.17 4.85 -32.36
#